data_AF-A0A969AC51-F1
#
_entry.id   AF-A0A969AC51-F1
#
_cell.length_a   1.000
_cell.length_b   1.000
_cell.length_c   1.000
_cell.angle_alpha   90.00
_cell.angle_beta   90.00
_cell.angle_gamma   90.00
#
_symmetry.space_group_name_H-M   'P 1'
#
loop_
_entity.id
_entity.type
_entity.pdbx_description
1 polymer ?
#
loop_
_entity_poly.entity_id
_entity_poly.type
_entity_poly.pdbx_seq_one_letter_code
_entity_poly.pdbx_strand_id
1 'polypeptide(L)'
;MNNKYFFQNDDLGPFQPSSADIVLRQQLEKSLSKFFYDNCDRKIRDLLSVCRWYVTTQTSAMILVIECPDQVTNWRVLQRMVPMASLLNNIASSAKIRICPPINQGIPFEMRVDELSVYREDSA
;
A
#
# COMPACT_ATOMS: atom_id res chain seq x y z
N MET A 1 -23.29 31.71 41.17
CA MET A 1 -22.33 30.82 40.49
C MET A 1 -23.05 30.09 39.38
N ASN A 2 -22.52 30.10 38.15
CA ASN A 2 -22.60 29.01 37.17
C ASN A 2 -21.81 29.42 35.92
N ASN A 3 -20.49 29.23 36.00
CA ASN A 3 -19.59 29.38 34.87
C ASN A 3 -19.63 28.07 34.07
N LYS A 4 -20.45 28.02 33.01
CA LYS A 4 -20.52 26.88 32.10
C LYS A 4 -19.29 26.95 31.19
N TYR A 5 -18.26 26.18 31.52
CA TYR A 5 -17.08 26.01 30.69
C TYR A 5 -17.48 25.44 29.31
N PHE A 6 -17.52 26.31 28.30
CA PHE A 6 -17.53 25.93 26.88
C PHE A 6 -16.11 25.45 26.52
N PHE A 7 -15.82 24.17 26.74
CA PHE A 7 -14.67 23.53 26.10
C PHE A 7 -15.07 23.24 24.65
N GLN A 8 -14.92 24.27 23.82
CA GLN A 8 -15.30 24.28 22.42
C GLN A 8 -14.20 23.62 21.59
N ASN A 9 -14.32 22.33 21.32
CA ASN A 9 -13.81 21.67 20.10
C ASN A 9 -12.34 21.93 19.68
N ASP A 10 -11.42 22.19 20.59
CA ASP A 10 -9.99 22.40 20.23
C ASP A 10 -9.29 21.08 19.80
N ASP A 11 -9.91 19.92 20.02
CA ASP A 11 -9.35 18.59 19.68
C ASP A 11 -9.73 18.10 18.26
N LEU A 12 -10.55 18.84 17.51
CA LEU A 12 -10.94 18.44 16.17
C LEU A 12 -9.96 18.99 15.13
N GLY A 13 -9.12 18.09 14.59
CA GLY A 13 -8.29 18.40 13.43
C GLY A 13 -9.12 18.86 12.23
N PRO A 14 -8.48 19.54 11.25
CA PRO A 14 -9.18 20.06 10.08
C PRO A 14 -9.93 18.95 9.34
N PHE A 15 -11.20 19.21 9.01
CA PHE A 15 -12.10 18.26 8.35
C PHE A 15 -11.63 17.84 6.94
N GLN A 16 -10.73 18.62 6.35
CA GLN A 16 -10.14 18.38 5.04
C GLN A 16 -8.64 18.60 5.10
N PRO A 17 -7.84 17.77 4.40
CA PRO A 17 -6.40 17.97 4.32
C PRO A 17 -6.10 19.31 3.63
N SER A 18 -5.19 20.07 4.23
CA SER A 18 -4.67 21.31 3.64
C SER A 18 -3.77 21.01 2.43
N SER A 19 -3.42 22.05 1.66
CA SER A 19 -2.43 21.91 0.58
C SER A 19 -1.08 21.41 1.09
N ALA A 20 -0.67 21.81 2.29
CA ALA A 20 0.54 21.34 2.94
C ALA A 20 0.45 19.83 3.25
N ASP A 21 -0.68 19.35 3.76
CA ASP A 21 -0.90 17.93 4.06
C ASP A 21 -0.86 17.08 2.79
N ILE A 22 -1.41 17.59 1.67
CA ILE A 22 -1.35 16.94 0.36
C ILE A 22 0.09 16.78 -0.10
N VAL A 23 0.91 17.83 0.00
CA VAL A 23 2.32 17.80 -0.40
C VAL A 23 3.12 16.84 0.48
N LEU A 24 2.95 16.89 1.80
CA LEU A 24 3.62 15.99 2.75
C LEU A 24 3.27 14.53 2.45
N ARG A 25 1.99 14.23 2.18
CA ARG A 25 1.56 12.89 1.80
C ARG A 25 2.21 12.41 0.50
N GLN A 26 2.27 13.25 -0.53
CA GLN A 26 2.93 12.89 -1.79
C GLN A 26 4.42 12.61 -1.59
N GLN A 27 5.11 13.39 -0.74
CA GLN A 27 6.50 13.16 -0.39
C GLN A 27 6.70 11.85 0.38
N LEU A 28 5.78 11.53 1.29
CA LEU A 28 5.76 10.25 2.00
C LEU A 28 5.57 9.09 1.02
N GLU A 29 4.52 9.11 0.19
CA GLU A 29 4.24 8.08 -0.81
C GLU A 29 5.42 7.85 -1.77
N LYS A 30 6.09 8.93 -2.21
CA LYS A 30 7.30 8.86 -3.03
C LYS A 30 8.47 8.20 -2.29
N SER A 31 8.68 8.57 -1.02
CA SER A 31 9.77 8.02 -0.21
C SER A 31 9.56 6.54 0.09
N LEU A 32 8.33 6.16 0.40
CA LEU A 32 7.92 4.76 0.60
C LEU A 32 8.09 3.94 -0.67
N SER A 33 7.68 4.47 -1.82
CA SER A 33 7.86 3.81 -3.12
C SER A 33 9.33 3.55 -3.42
N LYS A 34 10.19 4.55 -3.21
CA LYS A 34 11.63 4.39 -3.39
C LYS A 34 12.20 3.32 -2.45
N PHE A 35 11.90 3.42 -1.15
CA PHE A 35 12.37 2.46 -0.16
C PHE A 35 11.94 1.03 -0.53
N PHE A 36 10.68 0.83 -0.88
CA PHE A 36 10.17 -0.48 -1.30
C PHE A 36 10.93 -1.04 -2.50
N TYR A 37 11.08 -0.25 -3.57
CA TYR A 37 11.77 -0.68 -4.79
C TYR A 37 13.25 -0.98 -4.57
N ASP A 38 13.93 -0.14 -3.78
CA ASP A 38 15.36 -0.30 -3.44
C ASP A 38 15.60 -1.54 -2.57
N ASN A 39 14.59 -2.06 -1.86
CA ASN A 39 14.70 -3.30 -1.08
C ASN A 39 14.15 -4.54 -1.81
N CYS A 40 13.54 -4.39 -2.98
CA CYS A 40 13.10 -5.52 -3.80
C CYS A 40 14.29 -6.28 -4.39
N ASP A 41 14.14 -7.60 -4.54
CA ASP A 41 15.10 -8.40 -5.32
C ASP A 41 15.01 -8.09 -6.82
N ARG A 42 15.97 -8.58 -7.59
CA ARG A 42 16.03 -8.34 -9.04
C ARG A 42 14.77 -8.83 -9.78
N LYS A 43 14.21 -9.99 -9.40
CA LYS A 43 13.05 -10.58 -10.08
C LYS A 43 11.80 -9.72 -9.86
N ILE A 44 11.60 -9.22 -8.65
CA ILE A 44 10.50 -8.33 -8.32
C ILE A 44 10.67 -6.99 -9.07
N ARG A 45 11.88 -6.41 -9.09
CA ARG A 45 12.15 -5.19 -9.85
C ARG A 45 11.88 -5.34 -11.35
N ASP A 46 12.29 -6.47 -11.93
CA ASP A 46 12.04 -6.77 -13.34
C ASP A 46 10.53 -6.84 -13.64
N LEU A 47 9.73 -7.48 -12.76
CA LEU A 47 8.28 -7.52 -12.89
C LEU A 47 7.63 -6.14 -12.72
N LEU A 48 8.07 -5.36 -11.73
CA LEU A 48 7.54 -4.01 -11.49
C LEU A 48 7.90 -3.05 -12.61
N SER A 49 9.01 -3.25 -13.32
CA SER A 49 9.45 -2.38 -14.42
C SER A 49 8.49 -2.39 -15.62
N VAL A 50 7.73 -3.47 -15.80
CA VAL A 50 6.70 -3.61 -16.84
C VAL A 50 5.29 -3.31 -16.36
N CYS A 51 5.11 -3.12 -15.05
CA CYS A 51 3.82 -2.78 -14.44
C CYS A 51 3.72 -1.28 -14.16
N ARG A 52 2.51 -0.74 -14.12
CA ARG A 52 2.28 0.52 -13.38
C ARG A 52 2.09 0.17 -11.91
N TRP A 53 2.84 0.80 -11.03
CA TRP A 53 2.71 0.56 -9.60
C TRP A 53 2.94 1.84 -8.81
N TYR A 54 2.34 1.92 -7.62
CA TYR A 54 2.46 3.06 -6.72
C TYR A 54 2.08 2.67 -5.30
N VAL A 55 2.61 3.43 -4.34
CA VAL A 55 2.15 3.38 -2.95
C VAL A 55 1.16 4.51 -2.73
N THR A 56 0.06 4.22 -2.03
CA THR A 56 -0.88 5.23 -1.55
C THR A 56 -1.18 5.09 -0.07
N THR A 57 -1.37 6.22 0.61
CA THR A 57 -1.76 6.29 2.03
C THR A 57 -3.05 7.09 2.22
N GLN A 58 -3.87 7.21 1.17
CA GLN A 58 -5.11 7.99 1.21
C GLN A 58 -6.19 7.35 2.09
N THR A 59 -6.09 6.05 2.34
CA THR A 59 -6.99 5.33 3.24
C THR A 59 -6.27 5.04 4.56
N SER A 60 -6.99 4.55 5.58
CA SER A 60 -6.47 4.25 6.93
C SER A 60 -5.27 3.27 6.98
N ALA A 61 -4.82 2.76 5.83
CA ALA A 61 -3.64 1.93 5.68
C ALA A 61 -2.82 2.32 4.44
N MET A 62 -1.52 2.04 4.49
CA MET A 62 -0.64 2.06 3.33
C MET A 62 -1.03 0.93 2.38
N ILE A 63 -1.16 1.23 1.08
CA ILE A 63 -1.48 0.24 0.05
C ILE A 63 -0.43 0.31 -1.06
N LEU A 64 0.20 -0.82 -1.37
CA LEU A 64 0.94 -1.00 -2.62
C LEU A 64 -0.04 -1.47 -3.70
N VAL A 65 -0.19 -0.67 -4.76
CA VAL A 65 -1.02 -1.03 -5.92
C VAL A 65 -0.12 -1.41 -7.09
N ILE A 66 -0.40 -2.55 -7.72
CA ILE A 66 0.28 -3.04 -8.91
C ILE A 66 -0.75 -3.31 -10.01
N GLU A 67 -0.70 -2.53 -11.07
CA GLU A 67 -1.53 -2.65 -12.27
C GLU A 67 -0.74 -3.42 -13.34
N CYS A 68 -1.21 -4.63 -13.64
CA CYS A 68 -0.53 -5.54 -14.56
C CYS A 68 -0.96 -5.28 -16.01
N PRO A 69 -0.02 -5.27 -16.98
CA PRO A 69 -0.33 -5.01 -18.39
C PRO A 69 -1.04 -6.18 -19.09
N ASP A 70 -0.78 -7.42 -18.64
CA ASP A 70 -1.35 -8.64 -19.20
C ASP A 70 -1.53 -9.73 -18.12
N GLN A 71 -2.29 -10.79 -18.46
CA GLN A 71 -2.63 -11.87 -17.54
C GLN A 71 -1.41 -12.72 -17.12
N VAL A 72 -0.41 -12.87 -18.00
CA VAL A 72 0.83 -13.62 -17.68
C VAL A 72 1.64 -12.85 -16.65
N THR A 73 1.78 -11.53 -16.82
CA THR A 73 2.44 -10.66 -15.87
C THR A 73 1.69 -10.63 -14.54
N ASN A 74 0.35 -10.58 -14.55
CA ASN A 74 -0.47 -10.65 -13.34
C ASN A 74 -0.20 -11.93 -12.52
N TRP A 75 -0.17 -13.09 -13.18
CA TRP A 75 0.18 -14.34 -12.50
C TRP A 75 1.61 -14.27 -11.94
N ARG A 76 2.61 -13.84 -12.72
CA ARG A 76 3.99 -13.72 -12.21
C ARG A 76 4.12 -12.79 -11.00
N VAL A 77 3.35 -11.70 -10.94
CA VAL A 77 3.30 -10.79 -9.79
C VAL A 77 2.68 -11.50 -8.57
N LEU A 78 1.55 -12.21 -8.75
CA LEU A 78 0.92 -13.00 -7.70
C LEU A 78 1.87 -14.06 -7.10
N GLN A 79 2.72 -14.71 -7.91
CA GLN A 79 3.76 -15.64 -7.42
C GLN A 79 4.78 -14.99 -6.46
N ARG A 80 4.97 -13.68 -6.57
CA ARG A 80 5.94 -12.91 -5.78
C ARG A 80 5.28 -12.09 -4.69
N MET A 81 3.99 -12.30 -4.46
CA MET A 81 3.21 -11.53 -3.50
C MET A 81 3.72 -11.67 -2.06
N VAL A 82 4.02 -12.89 -1.60
CA VAL A 82 4.48 -13.12 -0.21
C VAL A 82 5.81 -12.42 0.10
N PRO A 83 6.85 -12.50 -0.76
CA PRO A 83 8.07 -11.70 -0.59
C PRO A 83 7.80 -10.19 -0.57
N MET A 84 6.97 -9.67 -1.48
CA MET A 84 6.62 -8.24 -1.51
C MET A 84 5.88 -7.81 -0.24
N ALA A 85 4.92 -8.60 0.22
CA ALA A 85 4.18 -8.34 1.44
C ALA A 85 5.06 -8.42 2.69
N SER A 86 6.05 -9.31 2.71
CA SER A 86 7.05 -9.37 3.80
C SER A 86 7.90 -8.09 3.87
N LEU A 87 8.29 -7.53 2.72
CA LEU A 87 8.98 -6.23 2.68
C LEU A 87 8.08 -5.09 3.16
N LEU A 88 6.80 -5.08 2.75
CA LEU A 88 5.83 -4.09 3.21
C LEU A 88 5.59 -4.16 4.72
N ASN A 89 5.56 -5.36 5.30
CA ASN A 89 5.40 -5.54 6.74
C ASN A 89 6.53 -4.90 7.57
N ASN A 90 7.75 -4.84 7.01
CA ASN A 90 8.87 -4.14 7.66
C ASN A 90 8.71 -2.61 7.66
N ILE A 91 7.82 -2.09 6.81
CA ILE A 91 7.52 -0.65 6.70
C ILE A 91 6.32 -0.30 7.57
N ALA A 92 5.22 -1.03 7.40
CA ALA A 92 3.98 -0.81 8.14
C ALA A 92 3.22 -2.13 8.33
N SER A 93 2.93 -2.50 9.58
CA SER A 93 2.24 -3.74 9.94
C SER A 93 0.78 -3.80 9.49
N SER A 94 0.16 -2.65 9.20
CA SER A 94 -1.22 -2.55 8.71
C SER A 94 -1.30 -2.39 7.18
N ALA A 95 -0.18 -2.53 6.46
CA ALA A 95 -0.15 -2.34 5.01
C ALA A 95 -0.99 -3.38 4.25
N LYS A 96 -1.31 -3.05 3.00
CA LYS A 96 -1.99 -3.94 2.05
C LYS A 96 -1.23 -3.99 0.75
N ILE A 97 -1.33 -5.12 0.06
CA ILE A 97 -0.95 -5.26 -1.34
C ILE A 97 -2.20 -5.50 -2.18
N ARG A 98 -2.35 -4.74 -3.27
CA ARG A 98 -3.44 -4.84 -4.24
C ARG A 98 -2.85 -5.10 -5.62
N ILE A 99 -3.18 -6.25 -6.21
CA ILE A 99 -2.71 -6.66 -7.53
C ILE A 99 -3.89 -6.64 -8.48
N CYS A 100 -3.90 -5.68 -9.41
CA CYS A 100 -4.95 -5.48 -10.38
C CYS A 100 -4.62 -6.24 -11.68
N PRO A 101 -5.52 -7.11 -12.18
CA PRO A 101 -5.40 -7.66 -13.52
C PRO A 101 -5.61 -6.55 -14.57
N PRO A 102 -5.32 -6.83 -15.85
CA PRO A 102 -5.64 -5.91 -16.93
C PRO A 102 -7.13 -5.54 -16.93
N ILE A 103 -7.43 -4.35 -17.46
CA ILE A 103 -8.80 -3.81 -17.48
C ILE A 103 -9.75 -4.84 -18.09
N ASN A 104 -10.88 -5.09 -17.41
CA ASN A 104 -11.93 -6.05 -17.79
C ASN A 104 -11.53 -7.54 -17.76
N GLN A 105 -10.39 -7.93 -17.19
CA GLN A 105 -9.94 -9.32 -17.13
C GLN A 105 -10.05 -9.97 -15.73
N GLY A 106 -10.71 -9.31 -14.79
CA GLY A 106 -10.96 -9.86 -13.46
C GLY A 106 -11.11 -8.79 -12.38
N ILE A 107 -11.20 -9.24 -11.13
CA ILE A 107 -11.17 -8.37 -9.95
C ILE A 107 -9.75 -8.29 -9.38
N PRO A 108 -9.35 -7.17 -8.78
CA PRO A 108 -8.10 -7.08 -8.06
C PRO A 108 -8.02 -8.09 -6.91
N PHE A 109 -6.84 -8.68 -6.73
CA PHE A 109 -6.53 -9.45 -5.54
C PHE A 109 -6.00 -8.51 -4.45
N GLU A 110 -6.49 -8.66 -3.23
CA GLU A 110 -6.05 -7.87 -2.08
C GLU A 110 -5.66 -8.80 -0.93
N MET A 111 -4.56 -8.45 -0.26
CA MET A 111 -4.13 -9.12 0.96
C MET A 111 -3.54 -8.10 1.93
N ARG A 112 -3.84 -8.26 3.21
CA ARG A 112 -3.20 -7.47 4.26
C ARG A 112 -1.90 -8.12 4.70
N VAL A 113 -0.89 -7.33 5.04
CA VAL A 113 0.40 -7.89 5.46
C VAL A 113 0.36 -8.56 6.83
N ASP A 114 -0.59 -8.20 7.69
CA ASP A 114 -0.83 -8.89 8.96
C ASP A 114 -1.47 -10.29 8.79
N GLU A 115 -1.99 -10.61 7.60
CA GLU A 115 -2.50 -11.93 7.23
C GLU A 115 -1.41 -12.85 6.64
N LEU A 116 -0.15 -12.38 6.56
CA LEU A 116 0.97 -13.11 5.95
C LEU A 116 1.16 -14.55 6.48
N SER A 117 0.83 -14.80 7.76
CA SER A 117 0.96 -16.13 8.36
C SER A 117 0.06 -17.17 7.69
N VAL A 118 -1.10 -16.76 7.17
CA VAL A 118 -2.04 -17.65 6.47
C VAL A 118 -1.45 -18.17 5.14
N TYR A 119 -0.54 -17.41 4.53
CA TYR A 119 0.02 -17.70 3.22
C TYR A 119 1.41 -18.36 3.25
N ARG A 120 1.98 -18.60 4.44
CA ARG A 120 3.31 -19.23 4.59
C ARG A 120 3.30 -20.76 4.61
N GLU A 121 2.14 -21.40 4.75
CA GLU A 121 2.07 -22.85 5.02
C GLU A 121 2.27 -23.77 3.80
N ASP A 122 2.36 -23.25 2.57
CA ASP A 122 2.44 -24.07 1.34
C ASP A 122 3.83 -24.14 0.69
N SER A 123 4.93 -24.04 1.45
CA SER A 123 6.30 -24.11 0.89
C SER A 123 7.26 -25.05 1.64
N ALA A 124 6.72 -26.10 2.27
CA ALA A 124 7.51 -27.22 2.80
C ALA A 124 7.73 -28.31 1.74
#